data_AF-A0A5E6NPL0-F1
#
_entry.id   AF-A0A5E6NPL0-F1
#
_cell.length_a   1.000
_cell.length_b   1.000
_cell.length_c   1.000
_cell.angle_alpha   90.00
_cell.angle_beta   90.00
_cell.angle_gamma   90.00
#
_symmetry.space_group_name_H-M   'P 1'
#
loop_
_entity.id
_entity.type
_entity.pdbx_description
1 polymer ?
#
loop_
_entity_poly.entity_id
_entity_poly.type
_entity_poly.pdbx_seq_one_letter_code
_entity_poly.pdbx_strand_id
1 'polypeptide(L)' 'MSTKTHIEWTEQTWNPTTGCNKVSAGCKHCYAEVMAKRLKAMGANGYHNGLN' A
#
# COMPACT_ATOMS: atom_id res chain seq x y z
N MET A 1 9.77 2.76 -4.69
CA MET A 1 9.88 4.23 -4.53
C MET A 1 10.14 4.83 -5.89
N SER A 2 9.52 5.96 -6.21
CA SER A 2 9.70 6.62 -7.51
C SER A 2 10.65 7.79 -7.35
N THR A 3 11.78 7.76 -8.05
CA THR A 3 12.79 8.83 -8.09
C THR A 3 12.39 10.01 -8.97
N LYS A 4 11.30 9.88 -9.75
CA LYS A 4 10.63 10.98 -10.46
C LYS A 4 9.13 10.87 -10.25
N THR A 5 8.50 11.94 -9.80
CA THR A 5 7.03 12.00 -9.69
C THR A 5 6.44 12.91 -10.75
N HIS A 6 5.16 12.68 -11.06
CA HIS A 6 4.35 13.57 -11.90
C HIS A 6 3.66 14.68 -11.09
N ILE A 7 3.91 14.75 -9.78
CA ILE A 7 3.36 15.78 -8.91
C ILE A 7 4.22 17.03 -9.08
N GLU A 8 3.62 18.09 -9.61
CA GLU A 8 4.31 19.31 -10.06
C GLU A 8 5.22 19.97 -9.00
N TRP A 9 4.90 19.80 -7.72
CA TRP A 9 5.60 20.44 -6.61
C TRP A 9 6.59 19.52 -5.85
N THR A 10 6.72 18.24 -6.21
CA THR A 10 7.69 17.33 -5.57
C THR A 10 8.40 16.39 -6.53
N GLU A 11 9.72 16.27 -6.35
CA GLU A 11 10.56 15.40 -7.18
C GLU A 11 10.44 13.92 -6.81
N GLN A 12 10.09 13.61 -5.55
CA GLN A 12 10.01 12.24 -5.05
C GLN A 12 8.82 12.02 -4.11
N THR A 13 8.26 10.82 -4.15
CA THR A 13 7.23 10.37 -3.22
C THR A 13 7.69 9.14 -2.47
N TRP A 14 7.40 9.13 -1.18
CA TRP A 14 7.67 8.02 -0.30
C TRP A 14 6.41 7.67 0.48
N ASN A 15 6.03 6.39 0.45
CA ASN A 15 5.08 5.84 1.40
C ASN A 15 5.84 5.11 2.53
N PRO A 16 5.92 5.67 3.75
CA PRO A 16 6.69 5.07 4.85
C PRO A 16 6.01 3.85 5.47
N THR A 17 4.72 3.63 5.21
CA THR A 17 3.95 2.58 5.87
C THR A 17 3.21 1.71 4.85
N THR A 18 3.27 0.41 5.07
CA THR A 18 2.49 -0.59 4.34
C THR A 18 2.05 -1.64 5.35
N GLY A 19 0.88 -2.24 5.14
CA GLY A 19 0.28 -3.11 6.15
C GLY A 19 -0.69 -2.38 7.08
N CYS A 20 -1.57 -3.16 7.70
CA CYS A 20 -2.52 -2.74 8.72
C CYS A 20 -2.98 -4.02 9.43
N ASN A 21 -3.13 -3.98 10.76
CA ASN A 21 -3.71 -5.06 11.53
C ASN A 21 -5.24 -4.90 11.60
N LYS A 22 -6.00 -5.96 11.34
CA LYS A 22 -7.46 -5.92 11.48
C LYS A 22 -7.88 -5.89 12.96
N VAL A 23 -8.38 -4.75 13.43
CA VAL A 23 -8.75 -4.55 14.84
C VAL A 23 -10.24 -4.65 15.13
N SER A 24 -11.11 -4.47 14.13
CA SER A 24 -12.56 -4.44 14.34
C SER A 24 -13.36 -4.86 13.11
N ALA A 25 -14.69 -5.04 13.28
CA ALA A 25 -15.61 -5.32 12.19
C ALA A 25 -15.63 -4.25 11.09
N GLY A 26 -15.16 -3.03 11.39
CA GLY A 26 -15.01 -1.94 10.41
C GLY A 26 -14.00 -2.26 9.29
N CYS A 27 -13.10 -3.21 9.49
CA CYS A 27 -12.12 -3.62 8.48
C CYS A 27 -12.75 -4.41 7.31
N LYS A 28 -14.01 -4.87 7.43
CA LYS A 28 -14.67 -5.77 6.46
C LYS A 28 -14.70 -5.25 5.02
N HIS A 29 -14.75 -3.93 4.84
CA HIS A 29 -14.79 -3.26 3.53
C HIS A 29 -13.62 -2.30 3.33
N CYS A 30 -12.46 -2.59 3.93
CA CYS A 30 -11.27 -1.77 3.83
C CYS A 30 -10.71 -1.77 2.40
N TYR A 31 -10.63 -0.58 1.76
CA TYR A 31 -10.04 -0.43 0.43
C TYR A 31 -8.57 -0.89 0.39
N ALA A 32 -7.84 -0.69 1.49
CA ALA A 32 -6.42 -1.05 1.58
C ALA A 32 -6.20 -2.56 1.49
N GLU A 33 -7.18 -3.37 1.94
CA GLU A 33 -7.10 -4.83 1.84
C GLU A 33 -7.20 -5.32 0.40
N VAL A 34 -8.12 -4.75 -0.38
CA VAL A 34 -8.25 -5.08 -1.79
C VAL A 34 -6.99 -4.68 -2.55
N MET A 35 -6.48 -3.47 -2.28
CA MET A 35 -5.28 -2.97 -2.92
C MET A 35 -4.04 -3.81 -2.56
N ALA A 36 -3.89 -4.18 -1.29
CA ALA A 36 -2.77 -5.00 -0.84
C ALA A 36 -2.78 -6.41 -1.45
N LYS A 37 -3.96 -7.04 -1.61
CA LYS A 37 -4.10 -8.31 -2.33
C LYS A 37 -3.62 -8.19 -3.78
N ARG A 38 -4.03 -7.12 -4.47
CA ARG A 38 -3.60 -6.82 -5.84
C ARG A 38 -2.09 -6.59 -5.91
N LEU A 39 -1.53 -5.75 -5.03
CA LEU A 39 -0.11 -5.41 -5.01
C LEU A 39 0.77 -6.61 -4.69
N LYS A 40 0.33 -7.48 -3.78
CA LYS A 40 0.99 -8.76 -3.52
C LYS A 40 0.99 -9.66 -4.75
N ALA A 41 -0.14 -9.80 -5.45
CA ALA A 41 -0.23 -10.57 -6.68
C ALA A 41 0.64 -10.01 -7.82
N MET A 42 0.84 -8.69 -7.87
CA MET A 42 1.73 -8.04 -8.82
C MET A 42 3.22 -8.09 -8.41
N GLY A 43 3.55 -8.67 -7.25
CA GLY A 43 4.94 -8.72 -6.76
C GLY A 43 5.50 -7.35 -6.36
N ALA A 44 4.65 -6.39 -5.98
CA ALA A 44 5.09 -5.06 -5.60
C ALA A 44 5.94 -5.10 -4.32
N ASN A 45 7.09 -4.41 -4.36
CA ASN A 45 8.00 -4.29 -3.23
C ASN A 45 7.28 -3.72 -1.99
N GLY A 46 7.46 -4.37 -0.84
CA GLY A 46 6.81 -4.02 0.42
C GLY A 46 5.48 -4.74 0.69
N TYR A 47 4.92 -5.45 -0.30
CA TYR A 47 3.65 -6.18 -0.16
C TYR A 47 3.81 -7.71 -0.12
N HIS A 48 5.03 -8.23 -0.02
CA HIS A 48 5.31 -9.68 0.01
C HIS A 48 4.55 -10.41 1.14
N ASN A 49 4.48 -9.78 2.32
CA ASN A 49 3.81 -10.35 3.49
C ASN A 49 2.28 -10.13 3.50
N GLY A 50 1.75 -9.28 2.61
CA GLY A 50 0.32 -8.91 2.60
C GLY A 50 -0.09 -7.97 3.74
N LEU A 51 -1.41 -7.75 3.91
CA LEU A 51 -1.92 -7.18 5.16
C LEU A 51 -2.02 -8.27 6.21
N ASN A 52 -1.64 -7.95 7.45
CA ASN A 52 -1.64 -8.86 8.59
C ASN A 52 -2.97 -8.85 9.36
#